data_AF-A0A256WGN9-F1
#
_entry.id   AF-A0A256WGN9-F1
#
_cell.length_a   1.000
_cell.length_b   1.000
_cell.length_c   1.000
_cell.angle_alpha   90.00
_cell.angle_beta   90.00
_cell.angle_gamma   90.00
#
_symmetry.space_group_name_H-M   'P 1'
#
loop_
_entity.id
_entity.type
_entity.pdbx_description
1 polymer ?
#
loop_
_entity_poly.entity_id
_entity_poly.type
_entity_poly.pdbx_seq_one_letter_code
_entity_poly.pdbx_strand_id
1 'polypeptide(L)'
;MHSYHLVVVVYSGLLADDFIFTYNNFDRGDSPSWNREMDMAKTYMLFQAAYKIELFWNEAWSEVEYEENDTLYANVNRRFTLTVYYSPTLYDNVYGNAFFKLTRLKIEDPWKIVHWDDQSV
;
A
#
# COMPACT_ATOMS: atom_id res chain seq x y z
N MET A 1 -21.79 6.42 8.63
CA MET A 1 -20.47 6.64 9.26
C MET A 1 -19.77 5.35 9.75
N HIS A 2 -20.30 4.13 9.53
CA HIS A 2 -19.71 2.88 10.05
C HIS A 2 -18.73 2.15 9.09
N SER A 3 -18.58 2.60 7.84
CA SER A 3 -17.92 1.79 6.79
C SER A 3 -16.39 1.77 6.85
N TYR A 4 -15.75 2.90 7.19
CA TYR A 4 -14.29 3.03 7.07
C TYR A 4 -13.48 2.32 8.17
N HIS A 5 -14.10 2.04 9.32
CA HIS A 5 -13.42 1.35 10.41
C HIS A 5 -12.99 -0.07 10.00
N LEU A 6 -13.84 -0.79 9.27
CA LEU A 6 -13.54 -2.13 8.80
C LEU A 6 -12.38 -2.12 7.79
N VAL A 7 -12.29 -1.11 6.92
CA VAL A 7 -11.20 -0.98 5.94
C VAL A 7 -9.87 -0.74 6.63
N VAL A 8 -9.82 0.12 7.64
CA VAL A 8 -8.60 0.38 8.42
C VAL A 8 -8.17 -0.84 9.22
N VAL A 9 -9.12 -1.60 9.78
CA VAL A 9 -8.81 -2.86 10.48
C VAL A 9 -8.23 -3.90 9.51
N VAL A 10 -8.85 -4.08 8.34
CA VAL A 10 -8.35 -5.01 7.32
C VAL A 10 -6.95 -4.58 6.85
N TYR A 11 -6.76 -3.31 6.52
CA TYR A 11 -5.47 -2.78 6.10
C TYR A 11 -4.39 -2.96 7.17
N SER A 12 -4.69 -2.66 8.44
CA SER A 12 -3.77 -2.88 9.56
C SER A 12 -3.34 -4.34 9.71
N GLY A 13 -4.22 -5.27 9.32
CA GLY A 13 -3.97 -6.71 9.32
C GLY A 13 -3.10 -7.17 8.16
N LEU A 14 -2.82 -6.34 7.15
CA LEU A 14 -1.88 -6.65 6.08
C LEU A 14 -0.46 -6.19 6.40
N LEU A 15 -0.28 -5.22 7.30
CA LEU A 15 1.02 -4.65 7.63
C LEU A 15 1.71 -5.46 8.74
N ALA A 16 3.02 -5.71 8.58
CA ALA A 16 3.88 -6.19 9.65
C ALA A 16 4.08 -5.10 10.71
N ASP A 17 4.50 -5.46 11.92
CA ASP A 17 4.70 -4.50 13.01
C ASP A 17 5.84 -3.51 12.71
N ASP A 18 6.86 -3.95 11.98
CA ASP A 18 8.01 -3.17 11.51
C ASP A 18 7.80 -2.56 10.12
N PHE A 19 6.55 -2.48 9.65
CA PHE A 19 6.23 -1.94 8.32
C PHE A 19 6.74 -0.51 8.11
N ILE A 20 7.32 -0.30 6.92
CA ILE A 20 7.70 1.01 6.39
C ILE A 20 6.97 1.25 5.06
N PHE A 21 6.45 2.46 4.89
CA PHE A 21 6.04 3.00 3.61
C PHE A 21 7.09 4.01 3.14
N THR A 22 7.46 3.97 1.86
CA THR A 22 8.31 4.98 1.21
C THR A 22 7.63 5.42 -0.06
N TYR A 23 7.67 6.72 -0.36
CA TYR A 23 7.22 7.23 -1.65
C TYR A 23 8.27 8.15 -2.25
N ASN A 24 8.31 8.21 -3.58
CA ASN A 24 9.18 9.15 -4.29
C ASN A 24 8.50 10.50 -4.41
N ASN A 25 9.14 11.52 -3.85
CA ASN A 25 8.70 12.89 -3.98
C ASN A 25 9.47 13.56 -5.12
N PHE A 26 8.94 13.45 -6.34
CA PHE A 26 9.59 13.98 -7.54
C PHE A 26 9.82 15.49 -7.50
N ASP A 27 8.98 16.25 -6.78
CA ASP A 27 9.13 17.70 -6.66
C ASP A 27 10.34 18.10 -5.81
N ARG A 28 10.72 17.26 -4.83
CA ARG A 28 11.82 17.54 -3.89
C ARG A 28 13.06 16.70 -4.14
N GLY A 29 12.97 15.65 -4.96
CA GLY A 29 14.06 14.72 -5.23
C GLY A 29 14.44 13.87 -4.02
N ASP A 30 13.53 13.68 -3.06
CA ASP A 30 13.71 12.84 -1.87
C ASP A 30 12.72 11.66 -1.83
N SER A 31 13.02 10.67 -1.01
CA SER A 31 12.17 9.48 -0.79
C SER A 31 11.81 9.37 0.69
N PRO A 32 10.90 10.24 1.19
CA PRO A 32 10.44 10.20 2.58
C PRO A 32 9.77 8.87 2.92
N SER A 33 9.92 8.46 4.18
CA SER A 33 9.33 7.23 4.70
C SER A 33 8.45 7.47 5.91
N TRP A 34 7.40 6.66 6.04
CA TRP A 34 6.49 6.61 7.18
C TRP A 34 6.56 5.23 7.83
N ASN A 35 6.53 5.19 9.15
CA ASN A 35 6.32 3.94 9.87
C ASN A 35 4.83 3.54 9.81
N ARG A 36 4.54 2.30 10.22
CA ARG A 36 3.18 1.76 10.32
C ARG A 36 2.17 2.70 10.98
N GLU A 37 2.51 3.32 12.09
CA GLU A 37 1.58 4.17 12.83
C GLU A 37 1.21 5.43 12.04
N MET A 38 2.21 6.07 11.44
CA MET A 38 2.02 7.26 10.62
C MET A 38 1.26 6.94 9.35
N ASP A 39 1.59 5.83 8.69
CA ASP A 39 0.89 5.36 7.50
C ASP A 39 -0.59 5.04 7.79
N MET A 40 -0.86 4.31 8.87
CA MET A 40 -2.22 4.01 9.34
C MET A 40 -3.02 5.29 9.65
N ALA A 41 -2.40 6.27 10.31
CA ALA A 41 -3.04 7.55 10.60
C ALA A 41 -3.38 8.33 9.33
N LYS A 42 -2.46 8.39 8.36
CA LYS A 42 -2.65 9.06 7.07
C LYS A 42 -3.73 8.38 6.24
N THR A 43 -3.70 7.05 6.16
CA THR A 43 -4.72 6.24 5.49
C THR A 43 -6.10 6.46 6.11
N TYR A 44 -6.20 6.49 7.44
CA TYR A 44 -7.45 6.82 8.12
C TYR A 44 -7.94 8.23 7.75
N MET A 45 -7.07 9.25 7.80
CA MET A 45 -7.42 10.61 7.42
C MET A 45 -7.88 10.72 5.96
N LEU A 46 -7.22 10.01 5.04
CA LEU A 46 -7.61 9.93 3.63
C LEU A 46 -9.03 9.38 3.50
N PHE A 47 -9.35 8.28 4.18
CA PHE A 47 -10.71 7.72 4.16
C PHE A 47 -11.77 8.64 4.76
N GLN A 48 -11.44 9.45 5.77
CA GLN A 48 -12.37 10.43 6.33
C GLN A 48 -12.58 11.63 5.40
N ALA A 49 -11.54 12.05 4.66
CA ALA A 49 -11.59 13.22 3.80
C ALA A 49 -12.19 12.93 2.42
N ALA A 50 -12.07 11.70 1.93
CA ALA A 50 -12.55 11.33 0.60
C ALA A 50 -14.06 11.03 0.58
N TYR A 51 -14.74 11.52 -0.45
CA TYR A 51 -16.10 11.12 -0.80
C TYR A 51 -16.14 9.67 -1.30
N LYS A 52 -15.18 9.29 -2.15
CA LYS A 52 -15.03 7.94 -2.71
C LYS A 52 -13.57 7.69 -3.03
N ILE A 53 -13.10 6.46 -2.83
CA ILE A 53 -11.77 6.03 -3.27
C ILE A 53 -11.95 4.79 -4.14
N GLU A 54 -11.33 4.79 -5.30
CA GLU A 54 -11.31 3.66 -6.21
C GLU A 54 -9.86 3.27 -6.46
N LEU A 55 -9.51 2.03 -6.13
CA LEU A 55 -8.18 1.47 -6.34
C LEU A 55 -8.29 0.27 -7.26
N PHE A 56 -7.62 0.36 -8.41
CA PHE A 56 -7.54 -0.71 -9.39
C PHE A 56 -6.11 -1.22 -9.46
N TRP A 57 -5.92 -2.47 -9.04
CA TRP A 57 -4.67 -3.20 -9.26
C TRP A 57 -4.68 -3.74 -10.70
N ASN A 58 -3.81 -3.18 -11.52
CA ASN A 58 -3.66 -3.56 -12.93
C ASN A 58 -2.82 -4.85 -13.06
N GLU A 59 -2.73 -5.40 -14.28
CA GLU A 59 -1.92 -6.60 -14.55
C GLU A 59 -0.48 -6.44 -14.06
N ALA A 60 0.01 -7.46 -13.33
CA ALA A 60 1.40 -7.50 -12.91
C ALA A 60 2.31 -7.81 -14.09
N TRP A 61 3.47 -7.17 -14.11
CA TRP A 61 4.56 -7.50 -15.02
C TRP A 61 5.54 -8.51 -14.42
N SER A 62 5.39 -8.88 -13.14
CA SER A 62 6.36 -9.67 -12.38
C SER A 62 5.70 -10.70 -11.48
N GLU A 63 6.30 -11.89 -11.47
CA GLU A 63 5.97 -13.05 -10.65
C GLU A 63 6.07 -12.73 -9.15
N VAL A 64 5.36 -13.48 -8.32
CA VAL A 64 5.70 -13.55 -6.90
C VAL A 64 7.07 -14.21 -6.83
N GLU A 65 8.11 -13.41 -6.66
CA GLU A 65 9.47 -13.92 -6.55
C GLU A 65 9.67 -14.37 -5.11
N TYR A 66 9.73 -15.68 -4.92
CA TYR A 66 10.26 -16.27 -3.69
C TYR A 66 11.78 -16.23 -3.78
N GLU A 67 12.46 -15.77 -2.73
CA GLU A 67 13.91 -15.91 -2.66
C GLU A 67 14.25 -17.42 -2.72
N GLU A 68 15.24 -17.80 -3.52
CA GLU A 68 15.57 -19.22 -3.75
C GLU A 68 15.81 -19.94 -2.40
N ASN A 69 14.98 -20.92 -2.09
CA ASN A 69 14.92 -21.68 -0.82
C ASN A 69 14.34 -20.94 0.41
N ASP A 70 13.86 -19.71 0.28
CA ASP A 70 13.19 -18.99 1.37
C ASP A 70 11.70 -18.75 1.05
N THR A 71 10.87 -19.66 1.55
CA THR A 71 9.41 -19.56 1.42
C THR A 71 8.78 -18.55 2.38
N LEU A 72 9.56 -17.84 3.19
CA LEU A 72 9.09 -16.90 4.21
C LEU A 72 9.20 -15.44 3.77
N TYR A 73 9.83 -15.17 2.61
CA TYR A 73 9.88 -13.86 1.98
C TYR A 73 9.33 -13.91 0.56
N ALA A 74 8.74 -12.81 0.12
CA ALA A 74 8.30 -12.64 -1.25
C ALA A 74 8.37 -11.18 -1.67
N ASN A 75 8.71 -10.96 -2.94
CA ASN A 75 8.60 -9.65 -3.57
C ASN A 75 7.40 -9.63 -4.52
N VAL A 76 6.59 -8.58 -4.45
CA VAL A 76 5.42 -8.39 -5.31
C VAL A 76 5.44 -6.99 -5.88
N ASN A 77 5.40 -6.88 -7.20
CA ASN A 77 5.20 -5.60 -7.88
C ASN A 77 3.85 -5.59 -8.61
N ARG A 78 3.07 -4.54 -8.36
CA ARG A 78 1.76 -4.32 -8.97
C ARG A 78 1.66 -2.89 -9.47
N ARG A 79 1.26 -2.75 -10.73
CA ARG A 79 0.80 -1.47 -11.24
C ARG A 79 -0.59 -1.17 -10.68
N PHE A 80 -0.87 0.08 -10.35
CA PHE A 80 -2.17 0.50 -9.88
C PHE A 80 -2.61 1.83 -10.46
N THR A 81 -3.92 2.03 -10.41
CA THR A 81 -4.59 3.32 -10.60
C THR A 81 -5.39 3.60 -9.34
N LEU A 82 -5.15 4.75 -8.72
CA LEU A 82 -5.89 5.22 -7.56
C LEU A 82 -6.63 6.50 -7.94
N THR A 83 -7.95 6.52 -7.76
CA THR A 83 -8.76 7.72 -7.91
C THR A 83 -9.34 8.11 -6.55
N VAL A 84 -9.04 9.32 -6.09
CA VAL A 84 -9.56 9.89 -4.85
C VAL A 84 -10.55 10.99 -5.21
N TYR A 85 -11.82 10.75 -4.94
CA TYR A 85 -12.89 11.73 -5.11
C TYR A 85 -13.09 12.49 -3.80
N TYR A 86 -13.03 13.82 -3.85
CA TYR A 86 -13.43 14.70 -2.74
C TYR A 86 -14.87 15.19 -2.89
N SER A 87 -15.41 15.13 -4.11
CA SER A 87 -16.82 15.35 -4.44
C SER A 87 -17.20 14.57 -5.70
N PRO A 88 -18.48 14.56 -6.14
CA PRO A 88 -18.86 13.93 -7.40
C PRO A 88 -18.16 14.47 -8.65
N THR A 89 -17.58 15.68 -8.58
CA THR A 89 -16.92 16.34 -9.72
C THR A 89 -15.46 16.70 -9.48
N LEU A 90 -14.98 16.65 -8.23
CA LEU A 90 -13.59 16.95 -7.85
C LEU A 90 -12.89 15.66 -7.43
N TYR A 91 -11.85 15.29 -8.17
CA TYR A 91 -11.07 14.10 -7.93
C TYR A 91 -9.63 14.27 -8.40
N ASP A 92 -8.73 13.52 -7.76
CA ASP A 92 -7.36 13.30 -8.21
C ASP A 92 -7.20 11.87 -8.72
N ASN A 93 -6.33 11.70 -9.71
CA ASN A 93 -5.88 10.40 -10.19
C ASN A 93 -4.38 10.26 -9.93
N VAL A 94 -4.00 9.12 -9.40
CA VAL A 94 -2.62 8.72 -9.15
C VAL A 94 -2.38 7.40 -9.88
N TYR A 95 -1.26 7.33 -10.59
CA TYR A 95 -0.86 6.13 -11.33
C TYR A 95 0.53 5.72 -10.87
N GLY A 96 0.74 4.44 -10.59
CA GLY A 96 2.03 4.02 -10.06
C GLY A 96 2.28 2.54 -10.10
N ASN A 97 3.49 2.20 -9.65
CA ASN A 97 3.84 0.84 -9.29
C ASN A 97 4.07 0.79 -7.79
N ALA A 98 3.48 -0.22 -7.15
CA ALA A 98 3.74 -0.54 -5.76
C ALA A 98 4.68 -1.74 -5.71
N PHE A 99 5.83 -1.56 -5.06
CA PHE A 99 6.79 -2.62 -4.80
C PHE A 99 6.67 -3.04 -3.34
N PHE A 100 6.18 -4.25 -3.13
CA PHE A 100 5.99 -4.82 -1.81
C PHE A 100 7.06 -5.84 -1.49
N LYS A 101 7.63 -5.71 -0.30
CA LYS A 101 8.35 -6.80 0.37
C LYS A 101 7.41 -7.41 1.40
N LEU A 102 7.27 -8.73 1.33
CA LEU A 102 6.37 -9.50 2.18
C LEU A 102 7.17 -10.47 3.05
N THR A 103 6.68 -10.70 4.26
CA THR A 103 7.16 -11.78 5.14
C THR A 103 6.01 -12.60 5.71
N ARG A 104 6.32 -13.81 6.13
CA ARG A 104 5.48 -14.62 7.04
C ARG A 104 6.41 -15.39 7.98
N LEU A 105 5.95 -15.68 9.19
CA LEU A 105 6.78 -16.38 10.19
C LEU A 105 6.89 -17.89 9.91
N LYS A 106 5.84 -18.48 9.32
CA LYS A 106 5.76 -19.89 8.91
C LYS A 106 5.00 -20.04 7.61
N ILE A 107 5.08 -21.21 6.99
CA ILE A 107 4.45 -21.50 5.69
C ILE A 107 2.92 -21.39 5.75
N GLU A 108 2.32 -21.68 6.89
CA GLU A 108 0.88 -21.59 7.15
C GLU A 108 0.40 -20.20 7.57
N ASP A 109 1.32 -19.31 7.94
CA ASP A 109 0.98 -17.96 8.41
C ASP A 109 0.63 -17.03 7.23
N PRO A 110 -0.27 -16.05 7.44
CA PRO A 110 -0.59 -15.07 6.42
C PRO A 110 0.62 -14.17 6.13
N TRP A 111 0.77 -13.81 4.86
CA TRP A 111 1.75 -12.81 4.42
C TRP A 111 1.44 -11.43 5.01
N LYS A 112 2.50 -10.72 5.40
CA LYS A 112 2.48 -9.35 5.90
C LYS A 112 3.42 -8.49 5.08
N ILE A 113 3.05 -7.26 4.82
CA ILE A 113 3.88 -6.27 4.15
C ILE A 113 4.85 -5.68 5.17
N VAL A 114 6.15 -5.82 4.92
CA VAL A 114 7.21 -5.17 5.71
C VAL A 114 7.68 -3.88 5.06
N HIS A 115 7.59 -3.78 3.75
CA HIS A 115 7.94 -2.55 3.03
C HIS A 115 7.05 -2.36 1.81
N TRP A 116 6.56 -1.13 1.62
CA TRP A 116 5.97 -0.66 0.38
C TRP A 116 6.81 0.52 -0.13
N ASP A 117 7.46 0.32 -1.27
CA ASP A 117 8.05 1.39 -2.07
C ASP A 117 7.07 1.83 -3.17
N ASP A 118 6.55 3.03 -3.02
CA ASP A 118 5.56 3.64 -3.91
C ASP A 118 6.24 4.49 -4.97
N GLN A 119 6.05 4.08 -6.23
CA GLN A 119 6.55 4.76 -7.41
C GLN A 119 5.37 5.31 -8.22
N SER A 120 4.54 6.11 -7.56
CA SER A 120 3.40 6.77 -8.19
C SER A 120 3.67 8.23 -8.56
N VAL A 121 2.94 8.69 -9.57
CA VAL A 121 2.95 10.06 -10.11
C VAL A 121 1.53 10.60 -10.26
#